data_AF-A0A915Q535-F1
#
_entry.id   AF-A0A915Q535-F1
#
_cell.length_a   1.000
_cell.length_b   1.000
_cell.length_c   1.000
_cell.angle_alpha   90.00
_cell.angle_beta   90.00
_cell.angle_gamma   90.00
#
_symmetry.space_group_name_H-M   'P 1'
#
loop_
_entity.id
_entity.type
_entity.pdbx_description
1 polymer ?
#
loop_
_entity_poly.entity_id
_entity_poly.type
_entity_poly.pdbx_seq_one_letter_code
_entity_poly.pdbx_strand_id
1 'polypeptide(L)'
;MDEKEMRGLELDSAQENYVPPPQKSVSEIIATDANDESLNRYKQALLGQAKSGQVIVDAADPRNVLVRSITLVVEGRPDITMHLDKG
;
A
#
# COMPACT_ATOMS: atom_id res chain seq x y z
N MET A 1 26.01 18.03 10.40
CA MET A 1 25.89 16.56 10.48
C MET A 1 27.01 16.03 9.63
N ASP A 2 28.05 15.51 10.27
CA ASP A 2 29.27 15.09 9.58
C ASP A 2 28.99 13.83 8.76
N GLU A 3 29.65 13.66 7.61
CA GLU A 3 29.51 12.44 6.77
C GLU A 3 29.83 11.14 7.56
N LYS A 4 30.58 11.26 8.65
CA LYS A 4 30.84 10.18 9.62
C LYS A 4 29.63 9.81 10.49
N GLU A 5 28.76 10.75 10.84
CA GLU A 5 27.52 10.48 11.59
C GLU A 5 26.49 9.77 10.70
N MET A 6 26.45 10.06 9.40
CA MET A 6 25.55 9.38 8.44
C MET A 6 25.89 7.91 8.21
N ARG A 7 27.16 7.51 8.39
CA ARG A 7 27.59 6.09 8.29
C ARG A 7 27.18 5.24 9.50
N GLY A 8 26.82 5.85 10.63
CA GLY A 8 26.34 5.14 11.82
C GLY A 8 24.85 4.79 11.78
N LEU A 9 24.16 5.17 10.69
CA LEU A 9 22.75 4.88 10.42
C LEU A 9 22.58 3.76 9.38
N GLU A 10 23.55 2.85 9.27
CA GLU A 10 23.27 1.55 8.68
C GLU A 10 22.22 0.89 9.59
N LEU A 11 20.95 1.09 9.23
CA LEU A 11 19.83 0.36 9.79
C LEU A 11 20.22 -1.10 9.74
N ASP A 12 20.48 -1.66 10.91
CA ASP A 12 20.75 -3.08 11.11
C ASP A 12 19.81 -3.83 10.18
N SER A 13 20.36 -4.65 9.28
CA SER A 13 19.62 -5.38 8.24
C SER A 13 18.53 -6.31 8.80
N ALA A 14 18.35 -6.26 10.12
CA ALA A 14 17.26 -6.66 11.00
C ALA A 14 15.88 -6.04 10.77
N GLN A 15 15.54 -5.92 9.49
CA GLN A 15 14.31 -6.49 8.92
C GLN A 15 14.17 -8.02 9.20
N GLU A 16 14.72 -8.55 10.31
CA GLU A 16 15.33 -9.90 10.40
C GLU A 16 14.35 -11.05 10.61
N ASN A 17 13.05 -10.81 10.69
CA ASN A 17 12.04 -11.88 10.76
C ASN A 17 10.76 -11.59 9.95
N TYR A 18 10.73 -10.54 9.13
CA TYR A 18 9.58 -10.35 8.24
C TYR A 18 9.65 -11.34 7.08
N VAL A 19 8.73 -12.31 7.07
CA VAL A 19 8.53 -13.20 5.93
C VAL A 19 7.37 -12.64 5.10
N PRO A 20 7.62 -12.18 3.86
CA PRO A 20 6.55 -11.70 3.00
C PRO A 20 5.51 -12.81 2.81
N PRO A 21 4.21 -12.47 2.84
CA PRO A 21 3.17 -13.47 2.69
C PRO A 21 3.23 -14.11 1.30
N PRO A 22 2.74 -15.35 1.15
CA PRO A 22 2.56 -15.94 -0.16
C PRO A 22 1.61 -15.07 -0.99
N GLN A 23 1.95 -14.88 -2.26
CA GLN A 23 1.13 -14.10 -3.17
C GLN A 23 -0.24 -14.78 -3.35
N LYS A 24 -1.31 -14.00 -3.13
CA LYS A 24 -2.69 -14.39 -3.41
C LYS A 24 -3.40 -13.22 -4.08
N SER A 25 -4.19 -13.51 -5.10
CA SER A 25 -5.07 -12.54 -5.73
C SER A 25 -6.26 -12.21 -4.83
N VAL A 26 -6.86 -11.04 -5.05
CA VAL A 26 -8.07 -10.62 -4.33
C VAL A 26 -9.21 -11.63 -4.54
N SER A 27 -9.36 -12.15 -5.76
CA SER A 27 -10.36 -13.16 -6.10
C SER A 27 -10.20 -14.46 -5.30
N GLU A 28 -8.98 -14.94 -5.12
CA GLU A 28 -8.70 -16.14 -4.30
C GLU A 28 -9.01 -15.90 -2.81
N ILE A 29 -8.68 -14.70 -2.30
CA ILE A 29 -8.98 -14.31 -0.91
C ILE A 29 -10.49 -14.29 -0.68
N ILE A 30 -11.28 -13.80 -1.65
CA ILE A 30 -12.74 -13.77 -1.57
C ILE A 30 -13.33 -15.19 -1.62
N ALA A 31 -12.82 -16.06 -2.49
CA ALA A 31 -13.33 -17.42 -2.64
C ALA A 31 -13.05 -18.34 -1.43
N THR A 32 -11.96 -18.08 -0.69
CA THR A 32 -11.60 -18.85 0.51
C THR A 32 -12.67 -18.65 1.59
N ASP A 33 -13.08 -19.71 2.28
CA ASP A 33 -14.08 -19.67 3.38
C ASP A 33 -15.42 -19.00 3.02
N ALA A 34 -15.87 -19.12 1.76
CA ALA A 34 -17.08 -18.45 1.28
C ALA A 34 -18.35 -18.79 2.06
N ASN A 35 -18.37 -19.91 2.79
CA ASN A 35 -19.50 -20.33 3.61
C ASN A 35 -19.49 -19.73 5.03
N ASP A 36 -18.44 -19.00 5.42
CA ASP A 36 -18.33 -18.35 6.72
C ASP A 36 -18.84 -16.89 6.65
N GLU A 37 -19.99 -16.64 7.27
CA GLU A 37 -20.61 -15.31 7.27
C GLU A 37 -19.73 -14.25 7.95
N SER A 38 -19.03 -14.60 9.02
CA SER A 38 -18.19 -13.67 9.78
C SER A 38 -16.98 -13.24 8.95
N LEU A 39 -16.31 -14.18 8.29
CA LEU A 39 -15.19 -13.90 7.40
C LEU A 39 -15.64 -13.14 6.16
N ASN A 40 -16.84 -13.41 5.64
CA ASN A 40 -17.41 -12.65 4.53
C ASN A 40 -17.68 -11.18 4.88
N ARG A 41 -18.16 -10.90 6.09
CA ARG A 41 -18.34 -9.53 6.61
C ARG A 41 -16.99 -8.85 6.83
N TYR A 42 -16.01 -9.55 7.38
CA TYR A 42 -14.65 -9.05 7.58
C TYR A 42 -13.98 -8.67 6.25
N LYS A 43 -14.02 -9.56 5.26
CA LYS A 43 -13.48 -9.29 3.92
C LYS A 43 -14.19 -8.12 3.25
N GLN A 44 -15.51 -8.00 3.42
CA GLN A 44 -16.27 -6.86 2.89
C GLN A 44 -15.86 -5.54 3.54
N ALA A 45 -15.63 -5.52 4.85
CA ALA A 45 -15.19 -4.32 5.56
C ALA A 45 -13.81 -3.84 5.09
N LEU A 46 -12.89 -4.77 4.79
CA LEU A 46 -11.54 -4.44 4.33
C LEU A 46 -11.44 -4.14 2.84
N LEU A 47 -12.06 -4.98 1.99
CA LEU A 47 -11.94 -4.88 0.54
C LEU A 47 -12.93 -3.89 -0.07
N GLY A 48 -14.05 -3.61 0.62
CA GLY A 48 -15.09 -2.73 0.13
C GLY A 48 -15.51 -3.08 -1.31
N GLN A 49 -15.32 -2.13 -2.23
CA GLN A 49 -15.67 -2.28 -3.65
C GLN A 49 -14.84 -3.37 -4.35
N ALA A 50 -13.64 -3.68 -3.86
CA ALA A 50 -12.79 -4.73 -4.43
C ALA A 50 -13.37 -6.15 -4.22
N LYS A 51 -14.39 -6.32 -3.37
CA LYS A 51 -15.15 -7.58 -3.26
C LYS A 51 -15.95 -7.90 -4.52
N SER A 52 -16.40 -6.86 -5.24
CA SER A 52 -17.27 -6.99 -6.42
C SER A 52 -16.50 -7.19 -7.72
N GLY A 53 -15.17 -7.08 -7.71
CA GLY A 53 -14.32 -7.21 -8.89
C GLY A 53 -13.03 -6.42 -8.78
N GLN A 54 -12.20 -6.49 -9.83
CA GLN A 54 -10.94 -5.76 -9.90
C GLN A 54 -11.22 -4.24 -9.91
N VAL A 55 -10.55 -3.51 -9.01
CA VAL A 55 -10.59 -2.05 -8.98
C VAL A 55 -9.66 -1.53 -10.08
N ILE A 56 -10.24 -0.93 -11.12
CA ILE A 56 -9.51 -0.33 -12.23
C ILE A 56 -9.54 1.19 -12.02
N VAL A 57 -8.37 1.77 -11.73
CA VAL A 57 -8.22 3.22 -11.53
C VAL A 57 -8.04 3.94 -12.87
N ASP A 58 -7.24 3.36 -13.76
CA ASP A 58 -7.03 3.83 -15.13
C ASP A 58 -6.88 2.61 -16.05
N ALA A 59 -7.73 2.49 -17.05
CA ALA A 59 -7.70 1.36 -17.98
C ALA A 59 -6.55 1.44 -19.00
N ALA A 60 -5.96 2.62 -19.19
CA ALA A 60 -4.82 2.82 -20.07
C ALA A 60 -3.48 2.51 -19.37
N ASP A 61 -3.48 2.37 -18.04
CA ASP A 61 -2.29 2.13 -17.24
C ASP A 61 -2.32 0.74 -16.59
N PRO A 62 -1.38 -0.16 -16.92
CA PRO A 62 -1.38 -1.52 -16.39
C PRO A 62 -0.86 -1.63 -14.94
N ARG A 63 -0.40 -0.53 -14.32
CA ARG A 63 0.19 -0.57 -12.98
C ARG A 63 -0.87 -0.74 -11.90
N ASN A 64 -0.60 -1.62 -10.92
CA ASN A 64 -1.49 -1.82 -9.77
C ASN A 64 -1.56 -0.62 -8.81
N VAL A 65 -0.49 0.19 -8.77
CA VAL A 65 -0.38 1.36 -7.88
C VAL A 65 0.08 2.57 -8.69
N LEU A 66 -0.71 3.63 -8.64
CA LEU A 66 -0.44 4.92 -9.29
C LEU A 66 -0.25 5.99 -8.22
N VAL A 67 1.01 6.36 -7.96
CA VAL A 67 1.31 7.41 -6.98
C VAL A 67 0.93 8.76 -7.57
N ARG A 68 -0.02 9.46 -6.94
CA ARG A 68 -0.55 10.74 -7.43
C ARG A 68 0.30 11.93 -6.99
N SER A 69 0.69 11.98 -5.72
CA SER A 69 1.46 13.08 -5.16
C SER A 69 2.14 12.69 -3.84
N ILE A 70 3.14 13.48 -3.45
CA ILE A 70 3.79 13.43 -2.15
C ILE A 70 3.69 14.81 -1.52
N THR A 71 3.28 14.90 -0.25
CA THR A 71 3.07 16.16 0.46
C THR A 71 3.93 16.21 1.72
N LEU A 72 4.65 17.32 1.91
CA LEU A 72 5.33 17.66 3.14
C LEU A 72 4.39 18.48 4.03
N VAL A 73 4.00 17.89 5.16
CA VAL A 73 3.12 18.50 6.16
C VAL A 73 3.97 18.95 7.35
N VAL A 74 3.93 20.24 7.69
CA VAL A 74 4.67 20.83 8.80
C VAL A 74 3.73 21.73 9.59
N GLU A 75 3.65 21.51 10.90
CA GLU A 75 2.80 22.33 11.78
C GLU A 75 3.15 23.83 11.66
N GLY A 76 2.13 24.67 11.56
CA GLY A 76 2.28 26.12 11.45
C GLY A 76 2.78 26.63 10.09
N ARG A 77 2.90 25.76 9.07
CA ARG A 77 3.21 26.15 7.69
C ARG A 77 2.20 25.55 6.72
N PRO A 78 1.94 26.20 5.58
CA PRO A 78 1.18 25.58 4.49
C PRO A 78 1.87 24.32 3.97
N ASP A 79 1.08 23.32 3.60
CA ASP A 79 1.56 22.08 3.01
C ASP A 79 2.26 22.32 1.66
N ILE A 80 3.35 21.59 1.44
CA ILE A 80 4.09 21.62 0.16
C ILE A 80 3.84 20.30 -0.55
N THR A 81 3.14 20.34 -1.70
CA THR A 81 2.76 19.14 -2.45
C THR A 81 3.51 19.05 -3.78
N MET A 82 4.09 17.88 -4.05
CA MET A 82 4.67 17.49 -5.33
C MET A 82 3.73 16.50 -6.03
N HIS A 83 3.25 16.85 -7.23
CA HIS A 83 2.42 15.98 -8.05
C HIS A 83 3.29 15.06 -8.92
N LEU A 84 2.92 13.78 -9.02
CA LEU A 84 3.69 12.70 -9.66
C LEU A 84 2.95 12.05 -10.84
N ASP A 85 1.74 12.50 -11.12
CA ASP A 85 0.86 12.00 -12.18
C ASP A 85 0.99 12.73 -13.52
N LYS A 86 1.98 13.63 -13.66
CA LYS A 86 2.21 14.47 -14.86
C LYS A 86 3.49 14.15 -15.64
N GLY A 87 3.95 12.90 -15.59
CA GLY A 87 5.07 12.39 -16.39
C GLY A 87 4.62 11.74 -17.68
#